data_AF-A0A3M8FUD5-F1
#
_entry.id   AF-A0A3M8FUD5-F1
#
_cell.length_a   1.000
_cell.length_b   1.000
_cell.length_c   1.000
_cell.angle_alpha   90.00
_cell.angle_beta   90.00
_cell.angle_gamma   90.00
#
_symmetry.space_group_name_H-M   'P 1'
#
loop_
_entity.id
_entity.type
_entity.pdbx_description
1 polymer ?
#
loop_
_entity_poly.entity_id
_entity_poly.type
_entity_poly.pdbx_seq_one_letter_code
_entity_poly.pdbx_strand_id
1 'polypeptide(L)'
;MHNAIIELLYKHADDTSFALDLIEWVSESGVRAPRDSSELLRSTWVIGTLSRLSAERNLSASVDAAIVGQLATLLGDDVHSGAPSFREGVALAVKSYGDDLARLESTTHVWRTWVSILRTIDPAGSDPYSRAVLDAITSLATLAEDPNSSRNVFEAMHVLASELSLDDSDEVARRLVAWHGDEQFSIADLSVIMRTLVSKSSNPNIDESLVLSSSADSSQRMAVRTKLEEVLLGVDSGSQAASRQWSDLTGQELARGSGTTTIDHLSRAAARSRLSAAARYTFWGDYTSAESVLANLTSDLDGIANATQRDPDTYLGGDSSLEWAERYLSARQNIPIRQALLAELTRGRHNLGYVAAEALVRDAFFGTPVAVRAQAQEVVALYSQSPAITNAVLELLPRLPKVEQTSEIIDRITNSYLPAPTDPQWMVLARQRLVETLLSQLSGEGEGAAVDKYVLELAKSYSMRLGHSPASVIPDPAADLAQSVGELYLRWEQAAESRADNVAISSKLENLRKRRVGRITLADGVIARFAAEQVSLVEAMGIAIESERPNAASQIESILEGMATDRRAASNIIEQIEIVETAAVMLWQIRLAGGES
;
A
#
# COMPACT_ATOMS: atom_id res chain seq x y z
N MET A 1 -18.27 -16.16 36.99
CA MET A 1 -18.90 -14.83 37.06
C MET A 1 -19.60 -14.47 35.76
N HIS A 2 -18.92 -14.40 34.61
CA HIS A 2 -19.59 -14.04 33.34
C HIS A 2 -20.75 -14.99 32.97
N ASN A 3 -20.63 -16.31 33.19
CA ASN A 3 -21.75 -17.24 32.98
C ASN A 3 -22.98 -16.92 33.85
N ALA A 4 -22.77 -16.44 35.09
CA ALA A 4 -23.89 -16.04 35.95
C ALA A 4 -24.58 -14.77 35.44
N ILE A 5 -23.84 -13.86 34.79
CA ILE A 5 -24.40 -12.67 34.14
C ILE A 5 -25.23 -13.07 32.94
N ILE A 6 -24.74 -14.02 32.12
CA ILE A 6 -25.48 -14.57 30.99
C ILE A 6 -26.77 -15.25 31.48
N GLU A 7 -26.70 -16.09 32.52
CA GLU A 7 -27.86 -16.73 33.12
C GLU A 7 -28.86 -15.72 33.69
N LEU A 8 -28.39 -14.66 34.35
CA LEU A 8 -29.22 -13.57 34.87
C LEU A 8 -29.95 -12.86 33.72
N LEU A 9 -29.24 -12.57 32.63
CA LEU A 9 -29.77 -11.90 31.45
C LEU A 9 -30.82 -12.78 30.74
N TYR A 10 -30.59 -14.10 30.64
CA TYR A 10 -31.60 -15.04 30.12
C TYR A 10 -32.83 -15.19 31.02
N LYS A 11 -32.63 -15.19 32.35
CA LYS A 11 -33.74 -15.26 33.31
C LYS A 11 -34.67 -14.06 33.22
N HIS A 12 -34.14 -12.92 32.77
CA HIS A 12 -34.85 -11.65 32.61
C HIS A 12 -34.92 -11.21 31.14
N ALA A 13 -34.90 -12.15 30.18
CA ALA A 13 -34.86 -11.82 28.75
C ALA A 13 -36.05 -10.98 28.25
N ASP A 14 -37.20 -11.10 28.92
CA ASP A 14 -38.41 -10.32 28.62
C ASP A 14 -38.39 -8.89 29.18
N ASP A 15 -37.42 -8.56 30.06
CA ASP A 15 -37.29 -7.25 30.69
C ASP A 15 -36.09 -6.47 30.10
N THR A 16 -36.37 -5.69 29.05
CA THR A 16 -35.35 -4.91 28.35
C THR A 16 -34.71 -3.85 29.26
N SER A 17 -35.47 -3.30 30.23
CA SER A 17 -34.92 -2.30 31.16
C SER A 17 -33.86 -2.93 32.06
N PHE A 18 -34.18 -4.08 32.63
CA PHE A 18 -33.24 -4.83 33.46
C PHE A 18 -31.97 -5.23 32.69
N ALA A 19 -32.12 -5.68 31.44
CA ALA A 19 -30.98 -6.04 30.61
C ALA A 19 -30.07 -4.83 30.35
N LEU A 20 -30.63 -3.66 30.04
CA LEU A 20 -29.86 -2.42 29.84
C LEU A 20 -29.15 -1.97 31.12
N ASP A 21 -29.84 -1.98 32.27
CA ASP A 21 -29.24 -1.65 33.57
C ASP A 21 -28.08 -2.60 33.92
N LEU A 22 -28.22 -3.88 33.58
CA LEU A 22 -27.16 -4.87 33.77
C LEU A 22 -25.95 -4.61 32.88
N ILE A 23 -26.17 -4.27 31.60
CA ILE A 23 -25.07 -3.89 30.68
C ILE A 23 -24.36 -2.63 31.18
N GLU A 24 -25.11 -1.63 31.62
CA GLU A 24 -24.55 -0.41 32.20
C GLU A 24 -23.69 -0.72 33.43
N TRP A 25 -24.23 -1.52 34.38
CA TRP A 25 -23.50 -1.95 35.57
C TRP A 25 -22.22 -2.73 35.26
N VAL A 26 -22.26 -3.65 34.28
CA VAL A 26 -21.07 -4.37 33.82
C VAL A 26 -20.05 -3.38 33.23
N SER A 27 -20.49 -2.40 32.46
CA SER A 27 -19.62 -1.43 31.79
C SER A 27 -19.03 -0.36 32.70
N GLU A 28 -19.67 -0.01 33.83
CA GLU A 28 -19.28 1.08 34.74
C GLU A 28 -17.84 0.92 35.27
N SER A 29 -17.37 -0.32 35.38
CA SER A 29 -16.01 -0.64 35.87
C SER A 29 -14.95 -0.69 34.77
N GLY A 30 -15.35 -0.59 33.50
CA GLY A 30 -14.45 -0.61 32.36
C GLY A 30 -13.88 0.78 32.07
N VAL A 31 -12.57 0.84 31.88
CA VAL A 31 -11.88 2.05 31.41
C VAL A 31 -11.16 1.77 30.09
N ARG A 32 -11.16 2.77 29.19
CA ARG A 32 -10.50 2.69 27.88
C ARG A 32 -8.98 2.64 27.99
N ALA A 33 -8.37 3.38 28.90
CA ALA A 33 -6.91 3.44 29.05
C ALA A 33 -6.53 3.14 30.51
N PRO A 34 -6.35 1.85 30.87
CA PRO A 34 -6.09 1.45 32.25
C PRO A 34 -4.73 1.98 32.73
N ARG A 35 -4.70 2.59 33.92
CA ARG A 35 -3.49 3.20 34.52
C ARG A 35 -2.79 2.31 35.53
N ASP A 36 -3.51 1.34 36.08
CA ASP A 36 -2.99 0.38 37.03
C ASP A 36 -3.43 -1.06 36.73
N SER A 37 -2.86 -2.02 37.48
CA SER A 37 -3.15 -3.45 37.28
C SER A 37 -4.61 -3.81 37.61
N SER A 38 -5.25 -3.08 38.52
CA SER A 38 -6.62 -3.30 38.94
C SER A 38 -7.61 -2.88 37.85
N GLU A 39 -7.38 -1.70 37.28
CA GLU A 39 -8.11 -1.18 36.12
C GLU A 39 -7.93 -2.11 34.92
N LEU A 40 -6.69 -2.52 34.61
CA LEU A 40 -6.41 -3.42 33.48
C LEU A 40 -7.20 -4.74 33.59
N LEU A 41 -7.17 -5.39 34.76
CA LEU A 41 -7.91 -6.63 35.00
C LEU A 41 -9.42 -6.43 34.88
N ARG A 42 -9.96 -5.35 35.47
CA ARG A 42 -11.39 -5.04 35.41
C ARG A 42 -11.83 -4.79 33.98
N SER A 43 -11.18 -3.89 33.26
CA SER A 43 -11.59 -3.53 31.89
C SER A 43 -11.48 -4.71 30.93
N THR A 44 -10.42 -5.50 31.05
CA THR A 44 -10.27 -6.72 30.24
C THR A 44 -11.42 -7.71 30.50
N TRP A 45 -11.81 -7.90 31.76
CA TRP A 45 -12.95 -8.76 32.12
C TRP A 45 -14.29 -8.20 31.61
N VAL A 46 -14.49 -6.89 31.68
CA VAL A 46 -15.68 -6.20 31.16
C VAL A 46 -15.80 -6.43 29.66
N ILE A 47 -14.73 -6.15 28.90
CA ILE A 47 -14.72 -6.33 27.44
C ILE A 47 -14.96 -7.79 27.08
N GLY A 48 -14.28 -8.74 27.73
CA GLY A 48 -14.53 -10.17 27.52
C GLY A 48 -16.00 -10.55 27.77
N THR A 49 -16.61 -10.01 28.83
CA THR A 49 -18.02 -10.28 29.15
C THR A 49 -18.95 -9.71 28.09
N LEU A 50 -18.74 -8.45 27.67
CA LEU A 50 -19.52 -7.80 26.63
C LEU A 50 -19.38 -8.49 25.27
N SER A 51 -18.18 -8.91 24.88
CA SER A 51 -17.96 -9.70 23.65
C SER A 51 -18.67 -11.05 23.68
N ARG A 52 -18.69 -11.73 24.84
CA ARG A 52 -19.46 -12.98 24.96
C ARG A 52 -20.96 -12.73 24.83
N LEU A 53 -21.46 -11.63 25.40
CA LEU A 53 -22.87 -11.25 25.34
C LEU A 53 -23.30 -10.86 23.93
N SER A 54 -22.45 -10.17 23.16
CA SER A 54 -22.75 -9.81 21.76
C SER A 54 -22.88 -11.01 20.83
N ALA A 55 -22.38 -12.18 21.23
CA ALA A 55 -22.55 -13.44 20.50
C ALA A 55 -23.90 -14.14 20.79
N GLU A 56 -24.70 -13.67 21.76
CA GLU A 56 -25.97 -14.28 22.11
C GLU A 56 -27.07 -13.88 21.11
N ARG A 57 -27.71 -14.87 20.48
CA ARG A 57 -28.66 -14.63 19.37
C ARG A 57 -30.07 -14.18 19.79
N ASN A 58 -30.38 -14.26 21.09
CA ASN A 58 -31.73 -14.10 21.61
C ASN A 58 -31.92 -12.78 22.38
N LEU A 59 -31.02 -11.82 22.18
CA LEU A 59 -31.13 -10.50 22.81
C LEU A 59 -32.02 -9.59 21.98
N SER A 60 -32.60 -8.57 22.63
CA SER A 60 -33.33 -7.54 21.91
C SER A 60 -32.36 -6.62 21.18
N ALA A 61 -32.78 -6.06 20.04
CA ALA A 61 -31.94 -5.17 19.24
C ALA A 61 -31.41 -3.95 20.04
N SER A 62 -32.16 -3.48 21.04
CA SER A 62 -31.73 -2.39 21.92
C SER A 62 -30.59 -2.81 22.85
N VAL A 63 -30.62 -4.03 23.39
CA VAL A 63 -29.55 -4.58 24.22
C VAL A 63 -28.30 -4.84 23.37
N ASP A 64 -28.46 -5.41 22.18
CA ASP A 64 -27.35 -5.59 21.23
C ASP A 64 -26.69 -4.27 20.88
N ALA A 65 -27.47 -3.24 20.54
CA ALA A 65 -26.95 -1.92 20.24
C ALA A 65 -26.21 -1.30 21.44
N ALA A 66 -26.71 -1.49 22.66
CA ALA A 66 -26.05 -1.02 23.88
C ALA A 66 -24.71 -1.74 24.12
N ILE A 67 -24.65 -3.06 23.95
CA ILE A 67 -23.40 -3.84 24.06
C ILE A 67 -22.37 -3.35 23.03
N VAL A 68 -22.78 -3.18 21.77
CA VAL A 68 -21.90 -2.69 20.70
C VAL A 68 -21.41 -1.27 21.00
N GLY A 69 -22.30 -0.38 21.47
CA GLY A 69 -21.92 0.98 21.84
C GLY A 69 -20.90 1.04 22.99
N GLN A 70 -21.05 0.18 24.00
CA GLN A 70 -20.09 0.09 25.10
C GLN A 70 -18.75 -0.50 24.66
N LEU A 71 -18.77 -1.54 23.81
CA LEU A 71 -17.54 -2.09 23.22
C LEU A 71 -16.79 -1.04 22.40
N ALA A 72 -17.49 -0.26 21.55
CA ALA A 72 -16.89 0.83 20.78
C ALA A 72 -16.32 1.93 21.68
N THR A 73 -16.99 2.25 22.79
CA THR A 73 -16.49 3.24 23.77
C THR A 73 -15.20 2.77 24.44
N LEU A 74 -15.11 1.47 24.79
CA LEU A 74 -13.97 0.91 25.50
C LEU A 74 -12.78 0.58 24.59
N LEU A 75 -13.01 0.17 23.34
CA LEU A 75 -11.97 -0.26 22.40
C LEU A 75 -11.65 0.77 21.30
N GLY A 76 -12.51 1.77 21.09
CA GLY A 76 -12.42 2.72 19.97
C GLY A 76 -13.17 2.26 18.72
N ASP A 77 -13.16 3.11 17.69
CA ASP A 77 -13.96 2.94 16.46
C ASP A 77 -13.48 1.77 15.58
N ASP A 78 -12.24 1.29 15.74
CA ASP A 78 -11.65 0.26 14.85
C ASP A 78 -12.18 -1.16 15.08
N VAL A 79 -12.99 -1.39 16.12
CA VAL A 79 -13.47 -2.73 16.47
C VAL A 79 -14.88 -2.99 15.93
N HIS A 80 -14.94 -3.35 14.65
CA HIS A 80 -16.18 -3.79 13.99
C HIS A 80 -16.30 -5.32 13.88
N SER A 81 -15.31 -6.08 14.34
CA SER A 81 -15.35 -7.55 14.31
C SER A 81 -15.89 -8.09 15.63
N GLY A 82 -17.09 -8.68 15.59
CA GLY A 82 -17.70 -9.33 16.75
C GLY A 82 -16.86 -10.54 17.18
N ALA A 83 -16.09 -10.39 18.25
CA ALA A 83 -15.39 -11.49 18.91
C ALA A 83 -16.44 -12.46 19.51
N PRO A 84 -16.58 -13.70 19.01
CA PRO A 84 -17.70 -14.58 19.37
C PRO A 84 -17.62 -15.18 20.78
N SER A 85 -16.51 -15.01 21.51
CA SER A 85 -16.30 -15.57 22.83
C SER A 85 -15.69 -14.60 23.84
N PHE A 86 -15.81 -14.94 25.13
CA PHE A 86 -15.16 -14.21 26.22
C PHE A 86 -13.65 -14.12 26.00
N ARG A 87 -13.04 -15.24 25.63
CA ARG A 87 -11.59 -15.34 25.42
C ARG A 87 -11.10 -14.41 24.30
N GLU A 88 -11.81 -14.36 23.17
CA GLU A 88 -11.46 -13.47 22.05
C GLU A 88 -11.66 -12.00 22.42
N GLY A 89 -12.71 -11.66 23.18
CA GLY A 89 -12.89 -10.31 23.70
C GLY A 89 -11.76 -9.87 24.65
N VAL A 90 -11.31 -10.76 25.53
CA VAL A 90 -10.13 -10.53 26.39
C VAL A 90 -8.87 -10.37 25.54
N ALA A 91 -8.66 -11.21 24.52
CA ALA A 91 -7.50 -11.11 23.62
C ALA A 91 -7.47 -9.76 22.89
N LEU A 92 -8.64 -9.31 22.42
CA LEU A 92 -8.80 -8.03 21.75
C LEU A 92 -8.52 -6.84 22.68
N ALA A 93 -9.02 -6.89 23.92
CA ALA A 93 -8.73 -5.89 24.94
C ALA A 93 -7.23 -5.80 25.26
N VAL A 94 -6.60 -6.96 25.51
CA VAL A 94 -5.16 -7.03 25.79
C VAL A 94 -4.35 -6.45 24.65
N LYS A 95 -4.72 -6.76 23.39
CA LYS A 95 -4.06 -6.18 22.22
C LYS A 95 -4.19 -4.65 22.18
N SER A 96 -5.40 -4.11 22.37
CA SER A 96 -5.62 -2.65 22.33
C SER A 96 -4.88 -1.92 23.46
N TYR A 97 -4.84 -2.52 24.67
CA TYR A 97 -4.17 -1.90 25.81
C TYR A 97 -2.65 -1.86 25.68
N GLY A 98 -2.02 -2.66 24.81
CA GLY A 98 -0.57 -2.55 24.58
C GLY A 98 -0.15 -1.14 24.17
N ASP A 99 -0.90 -0.52 23.25
CA ASP A 99 -0.64 0.85 22.77
C ASP A 99 -0.90 1.90 23.85
N ASP A 100 -2.00 1.77 24.59
CA ASP A 100 -2.36 2.71 25.66
C ASP A 100 -1.33 2.66 26.80
N LEU A 101 -0.89 1.45 27.19
CA LEU A 101 0.13 1.28 28.23
C LEU A 101 1.47 1.88 27.82
N ALA A 102 1.83 1.79 26.53
CA ALA A 102 3.02 2.40 25.96
C ALA A 102 2.95 3.94 26.03
N ARG A 103 1.85 4.54 25.56
CA ARG A 103 1.63 6.00 25.60
C ARG A 103 1.61 6.57 27.01
N LEU A 104 1.11 5.79 27.98
CA LEU A 104 1.05 6.19 29.38
C LEU A 104 2.35 5.94 30.15
N GLU A 105 3.37 5.34 29.50
CA GLU A 105 4.62 4.89 30.14
C GLU A 105 4.37 4.11 31.43
N SER A 106 3.42 3.17 31.33
CA SER A 106 2.90 2.45 32.48
C SER A 106 3.99 1.70 33.24
N THR A 107 3.82 1.61 34.56
CA THR A 107 4.83 0.96 35.42
C THR A 107 5.03 -0.51 35.07
N THR A 108 6.21 -1.04 35.39
CA THR A 108 6.61 -2.44 35.21
C THR A 108 5.61 -3.44 35.81
N HIS A 109 4.91 -3.07 36.89
CA HIS A 109 3.90 -3.93 37.50
C HIS A 109 2.67 -4.13 36.60
N VAL A 110 2.23 -3.09 35.89
CA VAL A 110 1.09 -3.16 34.97
C VAL A 110 1.42 -4.05 33.78
N TRP A 111 2.63 -3.91 33.22
CA TRP A 111 3.11 -4.79 32.14
C TRP A 111 3.20 -6.27 32.55
N ARG A 112 3.64 -6.58 33.76
CA ARG A 112 3.61 -7.96 34.28
C ARG A 112 2.19 -8.50 34.40
N THR A 113 1.25 -7.66 34.83
CA THR A 113 -0.17 -8.03 34.86
C THR A 113 -0.70 -8.28 33.45
N TRP A 114 -0.37 -7.41 32.49
CA TRP A 114 -0.73 -7.58 31.07
C TRP A 114 -0.21 -8.90 30.51
N VAL A 115 1.07 -9.22 30.73
CA VAL A 115 1.68 -10.50 30.31
C VAL A 115 0.99 -11.70 30.98
N SER A 116 0.64 -11.59 32.26
CA SER A 116 -0.06 -12.65 33.00
C SER A 116 -1.45 -12.94 32.41
N ILE A 117 -2.19 -11.89 32.05
CA ILE A 117 -3.48 -12.02 31.36
C ILE A 117 -3.25 -12.70 30.00
N LEU A 118 -2.28 -12.22 29.22
CA LEU A 118 -1.98 -12.78 27.90
C LEU A 118 -1.62 -14.27 27.97
N ARG A 119 -0.78 -14.69 28.93
CA ARG A 119 -0.43 -16.11 29.18
C ARG A 119 -1.63 -16.97 29.57
N THR A 120 -2.63 -16.37 30.21
CA THR A 120 -3.86 -17.08 30.60
C THR A 120 -4.75 -17.34 29.38
N ILE A 121 -4.74 -16.43 28.41
CA ILE A 121 -5.47 -16.57 27.15
C ILE A 121 -4.73 -17.54 26.27
N ASP A 122 -3.49 -17.24 25.89
CA ASP A 122 -2.71 -17.98 24.92
C ASP A 122 -1.45 -18.55 25.58
N PRO A 123 -1.14 -19.85 25.38
CA PRO A 123 0.05 -20.46 25.95
C PRO A 123 1.32 -19.70 25.53
N ALA A 124 2.25 -19.53 26.47
CA ALA A 124 3.56 -18.96 26.19
C ALA A 124 4.26 -19.73 25.06
N GLY A 125 4.82 -19.01 24.09
CA GLY A 125 5.46 -19.58 22.90
C GLY A 125 4.51 -19.86 21.72
N SER A 126 3.20 -19.70 21.87
CA SER A 126 2.28 -19.76 20.72
C SER A 126 2.42 -18.53 19.82
N ASP A 127 2.18 -18.67 18.50
CA ASP A 127 2.29 -17.54 17.56
C ASP A 127 1.44 -16.32 17.93
N PRO A 128 0.16 -16.46 18.37
CA PRO A 128 -0.63 -15.31 18.80
C PRO A 128 -0.05 -14.61 20.03
N TYR A 129 0.48 -15.37 20.98
CA TYR A 129 1.15 -14.87 22.16
C TYR A 129 2.39 -14.05 21.79
N SER A 130 3.30 -14.65 21.01
CA SER A 130 4.53 -13.99 20.56
C SER A 130 4.22 -12.72 19.77
N ARG A 131 3.24 -12.77 18.86
CA ARG A 131 2.83 -11.59 18.08
C ARG A 131 2.32 -10.45 18.96
N ALA A 132 1.47 -10.74 19.94
CA ALA A 132 0.97 -9.71 20.85
C ALA A 132 2.11 -9.05 21.67
N VAL A 133 3.09 -9.84 22.13
CA VAL A 133 4.27 -9.31 22.83
C VAL A 133 5.15 -8.48 21.89
N LEU A 134 5.40 -8.94 20.66
CA LEU A 134 6.15 -8.20 19.64
C LEU A 134 5.47 -6.87 19.27
N ASP A 135 4.15 -6.86 19.14
CA ASP A 135 3.38 -5.65 18.87
C ASP A 135 3.50 -4.67 20.05
N ALA A 136 3.37 -5.14 21.30
CA ALA A 136 3.55 -4.30 22.48
C ALA A 136 4.97 -3.70 22.60
N ILE A 137 6.02 -4.47 22.27
CA ILE A 137 7.40 -3.95 22.19
C ILE A 137 7.50 -2.86 21.11
N THR A 138 6.87 -3.09 19.96
CA THR A 138 6.86 -2.11 18.86
C THR A 138 6.16 -0.82 19.30
N SER A 139 5.02 -0.91 19.99
CA SER A 139 4.31 0.25 20.50
C SER A 139 5.11 1.01 21.56
N LEU A 140 5.83 0.32 22.45
CA LEU A 140 6.75 0.97 23.40
C LEU A 140 7.87 1.72 22.69
N ALA A 141 8.56 1.07 21.74
CA ALA A 141 9.67 1.70 21.02
C ALA A 141 9.24 2.90 20.17
N THR A 142 8.00 2.90 19.65
CA THR A 142 7.51 3.95 18.74
C THR A 142 6.73 5.08 19.42
N LEU A 143 6.06 4.81 20.55
CA LEU A 143 5.16 5.76 21.20
C LEU A 143 5.68 6.33 22.52
N ALA A 144 6.62 5.67 23.20
CA ALA A 144 7.15 6.09 24.49
C ALA A 144 8.49 6.84 24.36
N GLU A 145 8.98 7.43 25.45
CA GLU A 145 10.34 7.97 25.49
C GLU A 145 11.41 6.88 25.39
N ASP A 146 12.62 7.26 24.93
CA ASP A 146 13.77 6.37 24.84
C ASP A 146 14.10 5.71 26.21
N PRO A 147 14.44 4.41 26.27
CA PRO A 147 14.80 3.70 27.50
C PRO A 147 15.91 4.35 28.33
N ASN A 148 16.79 5.15 27.72
CA ASN A 148 17.82 5.92 28.44
C ASN A 148 17.23 7.10 29.23
N SER A 149 16.09 7.62 28.79
CA SER A 149 15.38 8.76 29.40
C SER A 149 14.33 8.28 30.40
N SER A 150 13.64 7.16 30.13
CA SER A 150 12.57 6.63 30.98
C SER A 150 12.89 5.25 31.55
N ARG A 151 13.10 5.19 32.87
CA ARG A 151 13.32 3.93 33.60
C ARG A 151 12.14 2.95 33.46
N ASN A 152 10.91 3.47 33.41
CA ASN A 152 9.72 2.63 33.26
C ASN A 152 9.72 1.94 31.90
N VAL A 153 10.08 2.64 30.82
CA VAL A 153 10.19 2.07 29.46
C VAL A 153 11.28 1.00 29.42
N PHE A 154 12.46 1.28 29.99
CA PHE A 154 13.53 0.28 30.09
C PHE A 154 13.07 -1.02 30.78
N GLU A 155 12.43 -0.90 31.95
CA GLU A 155 11.98 -2.06 32.71
C GLU A 155 10.81 -2.79 32.02
N ALA A 156 9.90 -2.07 31.37
CA ALA A 156 8.81 -2.65 30.58
C ALA A 156 9.33 -3.42 29.37
N MET A 157 10.26 -2.83 28.61
CA MET A 157 10.93 -3.45 27.47
C MET A 157 11.63 -4.75 27.88
N HIS A 158 12.36 -4.74 29.01
CA HIS A 158 13.00 -5.94 29.55
C HIS A 158 11.96 -7.01 29.95
N VAL A 159 10.85 -6.62 30.60
CA VAL A 159 9.78 -7.57 30.95
C VAL A 159 9.22 -8.23 29.69
N LEU A 160 8.88 -7.47 28.66
CA LEU A 160 8.30 -8.00 27.43
C LEU A 160 9.31 -8.84 26.63
N ALA A 161 10.55 -8.37 26.45
CA ALA A 161 11.60 -9.14 25.79
C ALA A 161 11.91 -10.45 26.53
N SER A 162 11.76 -10.48 27.86
CA SER A 162 11.93 -11.69 28.65
C SER A 162 10.83 -12.74 28.44
N GLU A 163 9.74 -12.39 27.77
CA GLU A 163 8.67 -13.32 27.39
C GLU A 163 8.92 -14.01 26.05
N LEU A 164 9.89 -13.52 25.28
CA LEU A 164 10.24 -14.06 23.97
C LEU A 164 11.39 -15.05 24.07
N SER A 165 11.48 -15.93 23.08
CA SER A 165 12.54 -16.92 22.91
C SER A 165 12.97 -16.91 21.45
N LEU A 166 14.27 -16.75 21.19
CA LEU A 166 14.83 -16.79 19.84
C LEU A 166 14.87 -18.21 19.28
N ASP A 167 14.90 -19.22 20.16
CA ASP A 167 15.05 -20.62 19.77
C ASP A 167 13.71 -21.26 19.35
N ASP A 168 12.57 -20.66 19.75
CA ASP A 168 11.24 -21.28 19.63
C ASP A 168 10.36 -20.70 18.51
N SER A 169 10.74 -19.58 17.87
CA SER A 169 9.87 -18.89 16.91
C SER A 169 10.61 -18.09 15.83
N ASP A 170 10.48 -18.54 14.58
CA ASP A 170 10.95 -17.81 13.39
C ASP A 170 10.39 -16.39 13.30
N GLU A 171 9.18 -16.17 13.85
CA GLU A 171 8.54 -14.86 13.83
C GLU A 171 9.28 -13.85 14.69
N VAL A 172 9.76 -14.26 15.87
CA VAL A 172 10.57 -13.41 16.75
C VAL A 172 11.88 -13.05 16.05
N ALA A 173 12.55 -14.03 15.41
CA ALA A 173 13.76 -13.80 14.65
C ALA A 173 13.55 -12.81 13.50
N ARG A 174 12.53 -13.02 12.66
CA ARG A 174 12.19 -12.11 11.55
C ARG A 174 11.87 -10.71 12.04
N ARG A 175 11.07 -10.58 13.10
CA ARG A 175 10.68 -9.29 13.66
C ARG A 175 11.87 -8.54 14.25
N LEU A 176 12.78 -9.25 14.92
CA LEU A 176 14.01 -8.68 15.47
C LEU A 176 14.94 -8.15 14.36
N VAL A 177 15.13 -8.93 13.29
CA VAL A 177 15.86 -8.49 12.10
C VAL A 177 15.20 -7.26 11.48
N ALA A 178 13.87 -7.25 11.37
CA ALA A 178 13.11 -6.12 10.85
C ALA A 178 13.27 -4.87 11.74
N TRP A 179 13.24 -5.01 13.07
CA TRP A 179 13.47 -3.89 14.00
C TRP A 179 14.87 -3.30 13.87
N HIS A 180 15.90 -4.11 13.64
CA HIS A 180 17.22 -3.57 13.33
C HIS A 180 17.22 -2.79 12.01
N GLY A 181 16.24 -3.01 11.14
CA GLY A 181 16.01 -2.25 9.92
C GLY A 181 15.00 -1.08 10.02
N ASP A 182 14.49 -0.78 11.21
CA ASP A 182 13.45 0.24 11.37
C ASP A 182 13.96 1.44 12.18
N GLU A 183 14.20 2.58 11.53
CA GLU A 183 14.72 3.79 12.18
C GLU A 183 13.87 4.29 13.35
N GLN A 184 12.60 3.89 13.46
CA GLN A 184 11.78 4.22 14.61
C GLN A 184 12.25 3.54 15.91
N PHE A 185 12.97 2.42 15.80
CA PHE A 185 13.61 1.80 16.95
C PHE A 185 14.94 2.49 17.23
N SER A 186 15.06 3.07 18.43
CA SER A 186 16.33 3.61 18.89
C SER A 186 17.34 2.49 19.11
N ILE A 187 18.63 2.85 19.15
CA ILE A 187 19.70 1.90 19.47
C ILE A 187 19.57 1.42 20.93
N ALA A 188 19.02 2.26 21.81
CA ALA A 188 18.75 1.91 23.19
C ALA A 188 17.69 0.80 23.28
N ASP A 189 16.59 0.91 22.53
CA ASP A 189 15.54 -0.11 22.44
C ASP A 189 16.13 -1.46 22.03
N LEU A 190 16.83 -1.47 20.89
CA LEU A 190 17.45 -2.67 20.35
C LEU A 190 18.47 -3.27 21.31
N SER A 191 19.28 -2.44 21.99
CA SER A 191 20.26 -2.93 22.97
C SER A 191 19.58 -3.63 24.16
N VAL A 192 18.49 -3.08 24.69
CA VAL A 192 17.72 -3.68 25.80
C VAL A 192 17.08 -4.99 25.37
N ILE A 193 16.42 -5.00 24.21
CA ILE A 193 15.78 -6.19 23.64
C ILE A 193 16.83 -7.27 23.39
N MET A 194 17.90 -6.94 22.67
CA MET A 194 18.95 -7.90 22.31
C MET A 194 19.65 -8.47 23.53
N ARG A 195 20.03 -7.64 24.50
CA ARG A 195 20.68 -8.13 25.73
C ARG A 195 19.80 -9.12 26.47
N THR A 196 18.49 -8.85 26.54
CA THR A 196 17.53 -9.73 27.20
C THR A 196 17.40 -11.06 26.46
N LEU A 197 17.25 -11.02 25.13
CA LEU A 197 17.12 -12.22 24.31
C LEU A 197 18.40 -13.06 24.28
N VAL A 198 19.57 -12.43 24.11
CA VAL A 198 20.88 -13.09 24.15
C VAL A 198 21.11 -13.78 25.48
N SER A 199 20.75 -13.16 26.61
CA SER A 199 20.91 -13.76 27.95
C SER A 199 20.09 -15.04 28.16
N LYS A 200 19.04 -15.23 27.37
CA LYS A 200 18.14 -16.39 27.43
C LYS A 200 18.41 -17.43 26.34
N SER A 201 19.09 -17.04 25.27
CA SER A 201 19.35 -17.89 24.11
C SER A 201 20.22 -19.08 24.49
N SER A 202 19.84 -20.27 24.02
CA SER A 202 20.67 -21.47 24.13
C SER A 202 21.57 -21.69 22.91
N ASN A 203 21.32 -20.96 21.81
CA ASN A 203 22.10 -21.03 20.59
C ASN A 203 23.52 -20.45 20.79
N PRO A 204 24.60 -21.26 20.60
CA PRO A 204 25.98 -20.82 20.81
C PRO A 204 26.45 -19.75 19.81
N ASN A 205 25.73 -19.56 18.70
CA ASN A 205 26.04 -18.52 17.71
C ASN A 205 25.43 -17.16 18.09
N ILE A 206 24.62 -17.11 19.15
CA ILE A 206 23.99 -15.90 19.67
C ILE A 206 24.73 -15.49 20.94
N ASP A 207 25.59 -14.47 20.84
CA ASP A 207 26.42 -13.99 21.94
C ASP A 207 26.29 -12.46 22.14
N GLU A 208 27.02 -11.91 23.11
CA GLU A 208 27.01 -10.47 23.41
C GLU A 208 27.50 -9.60 22.25
N SER A 209 28.16 -10.16 21.22
CA SER A 209 28.58 -9.40 20.04
C SER A 209 27.41 -8.96 19.16
N LEU A 210 26.23 -9.56 19.34
CA LEU A 210 24.98 -9.15 18.68
C LEU A 210 24.25 -8.03 19.41
N VAL A 211 24.74 -7.60 20.59
CA VAL A 211 24.13 -6.50 21.34
C VAL A 211 24.74 -5.19 20.89
N LEU A 212 23.91 -4.28 20.37
CA LEU A 212 24.36 -2.95 19.99
C LEU A 212 24.87 -2.17 21.21
N SER A 213 26.03 -1.52 21.05
CA SER A 213 26.54 -0.57 22.03
C SER A 213 25.64 0.68 22.08
N SER A 214 25.60 1.38 23.21
CA SER A 214 24.83 2.63 23.34
C SER A 214 25.31 3.75 22.40
N SER A 215 26.53 3.64 21.89
CA SER A 215 27.13 4.55 20.91
C SER A 215 27.19 3.94 19.50
N ALA A 216 26.42 2.88 19.23
CA ALA A 216 26.45 2.27 17.92
C ALA A 216 25.97 3.26 16.86
N ASP A 217 26.50 3.15 15.65
CA ASP A 217 26.01 3.90 14.51
C ASP A 217 25.15 3.00 13.61
N SER A 218 24.63 3.56 12.51
CA SER A 218 23.81 2.82 11.56
C SER A 218 24.57 1.72 10.84
N SER A 219 25.88 1.86 10.66
CA SER A 219 26.72 0.83 10.05
C SER A 219 26.81 -0.39 10.97
N GLN A 220 27.09 -0.18 12.26
CA GLN A 220 27.11 -1.23 13.26
C GLN A 220 25.74 -1.90 13.44
N ARG A 221 24.66 -1.10 13.43
CA ARG A 221 23.28 -1.60 13.44
C ARG A 221 23.01 -2.55 12.27
N MET A 222 23.43 -2.18 11.07
CA MET A 222 23.30 -3.01 9.89
C MET A 222 24.19 -4.25 9.93
N ALA A 223 25.42 -4.14 10.45
CA ALA A 223 26.31 -5.30 10.61
C ALA A 223 25.72 -6.34 11.57
N VAL A 224 25.16 -5.91 12.71
CA VAL A 224 24.45 -6.78 13.65
C VAL A 224 23.22 -7.40 13.01
N ARG A 225 22.44 -6.61 12.26
CA ARG A 225 21.27 -7.11 11.52
C ARG A 225 21.65 -8.24 10.55
N THR A 226 22.66 -8.04 9.73
CA THR A 226 23.15 -9.05 8.78
C THR A 226 23.61 -10.32 9.50
N LYS A 227 24.33 -10.17 10.62
CA LYS A 227 24.76 -11.31 11.43
C LYS A 227 23.56 -12.04 12.07
N LEU A 228 22.51 -11.32 12.47
CA LEU A 228 21.27 -11.91 12.97
C LEU A 228 20.54 -12.69 11.88
N GLU A 229 20.48 -12.19 10.65
CA GLU A 229 19.88 -12.91 9.52
C GLU A 229 20.60 -14.23 9.23
N GLU A 230 21.93 -14.18 9.21
CA GLU A 230 22.77 -15.37 9.00
C GLU A 230 22.54 -16.40 10.12
N VAL A 231 22.62 -15.96 11.38
CA VAL A 231 22.56 -16.85 12.55
C VAL A 231 21.14 -17.39 12.81
N LEU A 232 20.11 -16.57 12.67
CA LEU A 232 18.74 -16.91 13.05
C LEU A 232 17.90 -17.46 11.91
N LEU A 233 18.07 -16.90 10.70
CA LEU A 233 17.21 -17.22 9.56
C LEU A 233 17.92 -18.13 8.54
N GLY A 234 19.22 -18.42 8.75
CA GLY A 234 20.01 -19.22 7.83
C GLY A 234 20.09 -18.61 6.42
N VAL A 235 19.91 -17.28 6.32
CA VAL A 235 19.99 -16.56 5.04
C VAL A 235 21.47 -16.41 4.69
N ASP A 236 22.02 -17.45 4.05
CA ASP A 236 23.36 -17.44 3.46
C ASP A 236 23.49 -16.29 2.48
N SER A 237 24.48 -15.39 2.64
CA SER A 237 25.14 -14.49 1.64
C SER A 237 24.32 -13.83 0.52
N GLY A 238 22.98 -13.94 0.51
CA GLY A 238 22.06 -13.42 -0.48
C GLY A 238 22.12 -11.90 -0.55
N SER A 239 22.56 -11.28 0.54
CA SER A 239 22.99 -9.89 0.59
C SER A 239 23.95 -9.50 -0.53
N GLN A 240 25.01 -10.29 -0.76
CA GLN A 240 25.98 -9.99 -1.81
C GLN A 240 25.41 -10.23 -3.21
N ALA A 241 24.61 -11.29 -3.39
CA ALA A 241 24.00 -11.60 -4.68
C ALA A 241 22.99 -10.51 -5.08
N ALA A 242 22.09 -10.12 -4.17
CA ALA A 242 21.12 -9.06 -4.37
C ALA A 242 21.81 -7.70 -4.57
N SER A 243 22.84 -7.37 -3.80
CA SER A 243 23.59 -6.11 -3.95
C SER A 243 24.33 -6.05 -5.29
N ARG A 244 24.94 -7.15 -5.73
CA ARG A 244 25.57 -7.25 -7.06
C ARG A 244 24.53 -7.15 -8.18
N GLN A 245 23.44 -7.89 -8.10
CA GLN A 245 22.34 -7.83 -9.08
C GLN A 245 21.77 -6.41 -9.18
N TRP A 246 21.53 -5.76 -8.05
CA TRP A 246 21.08 -4.37 -7.99
C TRP A 246 22.10 -3.42 -8.65
N SER A 247 23.39 -3.58 -8.33
CA SER A 247 24.48 -2.77 -8.91
C SER A 247 24.57 -2.94 -10.43
N ASP A 248 24.52 -4.18 -10.91
CA ASP A 248 24.57 -4.53 -12.34
C ASP A 248 23.38 -3.93 -13.11
N LEU A 249 22.16 -4.10 -12.60
CA LEU A 249 20.95 -3.53 -13.20
C LEU A 249 20.95 -2.01 -13.16
N THR A 250 21.46 -1.42 -12.08
CA THR A 250 21.64 0.03 -11.98
C THR A 250 22.62 0.55 -13.02
N GLY A 251 23.77 -0.11 -13.18
CA GLY A 251 24.75 0.24 -14.21
C GLY A 251 24.15 0.16 -15.62
N GLN A 252 23.37 -0.88 -15.91
CA GLN A 252 22.66 -1.03 -17.19
C GLN A 252 21.63 0.09 -17.41
N GLU A 253 20.83 0.43 -16.40
CA GLU A 253 19.78 1.45 -16.50
C GLU A 253 20.34 2.88 -16.61
N LEU A 254 21.42 3.20 -15.89
CA LEU A 254 22.11 4.48 -16.00
C LEU A 254 22.86 4.62 -17.34
N ALA A 255 23.29 3.52 -17.95
CA ALA A 255 23.92 3.52 -19.26
C ALA A 255 22.92 3.68 -20.43
N ARG A 256 21.60 3.56 -20.19
CA ARG A 256 20.57 3.86 -21.20
C ARG A 256 20.60 5.35 -21.52
N GLY A 257 21.17 5.74 -22.67
CA GLY A 257 21.25 7.15 -23.11
C GLY A 257 19.88 7.81 -23.22
N SER A 258 19.75 9.14 -23.09
CA SER A 258 18.50 9.88 -22.83
C SER A 258 17.28 9.47 -23.67
N GLY A 259 16.10 9.46 -23.04
CA GLY A 259 14.82 9.26 -23.74
C GLY A 259 14.54 10.41 -24.71
N THR A 260 13.77 10.13 -25.77
CA THR A 260 13.36 11.16 -26.74
C THR A 260 11.90 11.54 -26.63
N THR A 261 11.08 10.70 -26.00
CA THR A 261 9.64 10.91 -25.84
C THR A 261 9.26 11.01 -24.36
N THR A 262 8.13 11.65 -24.07
CA THR A 262 7.56 11.74 -22.71
C THR A 262 7.40 10.35 -22.08
N ILE A 263 6.95 9.37 -22.86
CA ILE A 263 6.78 7.98 -22.42
C ILE A 263 8.12 7.32 -22.08
N ASP A 264 9.18 7.56 -22.86
CA ASP A 264 10.51 7.05 -22.54
C ASP A 264 11.00 7.62 -21.20
N HIS A 265 10.80 8.92 -20.98
CA HIS A 265 11.19 9.58 -19.73
C HIS A 265 10.42 9.02 -18.52
N LEU A 266 9.10 8.83 -18.64
CA LEU A 266 8.28 8.21 -17.59
C LEU A 266 8.68 6.76 -17.31
N SER A 267 8.91 5.97 -18.35
CA SER A 267 9.32 4.57 -18.21
C SER A 267 10.63 4.45 -17.42
N ARG A 268 11.61 5.29 -17.74
CA ARG A 268 12.89 5.33 -17.04
C ARG A 268 12.77 5.87 -15.63
N ALA A 269 11.96 6.91 -15.43
CA ALA A 269 11.66 7.42 -14.09
C ALA A 269 11.05 6.31 -13.23
N ALA A 270 10.09 5.54 -13.74
CA ALA A 270 9.48 4.41 -13.04
C ALA A 270 10.48 3.28 -12.77
N ALA A 271 11.33 2.92 -13.75
CA ALA A 271 12.37 1.90 -13.58
C ALA A 271 13.41 2.31 -12.52
N ARG A 272 13.96 3.52 -12.61
CA ARG A 272 14.87 4.09 -11.60
C ARG A 272 14.18 4.24 -10.26
N SER A 273 12.87 4.48 -10.28
CA SER A 273 12.11 4.57 -9.06
C SER A 273 12.08 3.22 -8.34
N ARG A 274 11.79 2.14 -9.08
CA ARG A 274 11.83 0.75 -8.61
C ARG A 274 13.23 0.34 -8.17
N LEU A 275 14.29 0.76 -8.86
CA LEU A 275 15.68 0.54 -8.40
C LEU A 275 15.92 1.15 -7.02
N SER A 276 15.44 2.36 -6.74
CA SER A 276 15.58 2.95 -5.41
C SER A 276 14.73 2.23 -4.35
N ALA A 277 13.58 1.67 -4.72
CA ALA A 277 12.80 0.81 -3.82
C ALA A 277 13.56 -0.50 -3.51
N ALA A 278 14.14 -1.15 -4.52
CA ALA A 278 15.00 -2.31 -4.35
C ALA A 278 16.27 -2.00 -3.55
N ALA A 279 16.87 -0.82 -3.75
CA ALA A 279 18.03 -0.34 -2.99
C ALA A 279 17.67 -0.22 -1.50
N ARG A 280 16.51 0.35 -1.20
CA ARG A 280 15.97 0.42 0.15
C ARG A 280 15.80 -0.98 0.74
N TYR A 281 15.14 -1.90 0.04
CA TYR A 281 14.95 -3.27 0.55
C TYR A 281 16.28 -3.97 0.81
N THR A 282 17.25 -3.81 -0.10
CA THR A 282 18.62 -4.34 0.06
C THR A 282 19.33 -3.71 1.26
N PHE A 283 19.22 -2.39 1.41
CA PHE A 283 19.78 -1.66 2.55
C PHE A 283 19.19 -2.12 3.87
N TRP A 284 17.89 -2.41 3.91
CA TRP A 284 17.20 -2.97 5.08
C TRP A 284 17.12 -4.49 5.03
N GLY A 285 18.02 -5.15 4.29
CA GLY A 285 18.16 -6.59 4.01
C GLY A 285 16.92 -7.43 3.79
N ASP A 286 15.83 -6.84 3.32
CA ASP A 286 14.71 -7.60 2.74
C ASP A 286 15.07 -8.00 1.30
N TYR A 287 15.98 -8.98 1.18
CA TYR A 287 16.50 -9.40 -0.12
C TYR A 287 15.45 -10.06 -1.00
N THR A 288 14.42 -10.68 -0.41
CA THR A 288 13.33 -11.31 -1.16
C THR A 288 12.47 -10.25 -1.86
N SER A 289 12.08 -9.19 -1.14
CA SER A 289 11.36 -8.07 -1.75
C SER A 289 12.24 -7.32 -2.76
N ALA A 290 13.54 -7.15 -2.47
CA ALA A 290 14.47 -6.56 -3.42
C ALA A 290 14.53 -7.37 -4.73
N GLU A 291 14.71 -8.69 -4.66
CA GLU A 291 14.76 -9.57 -5.82
C GLU A 291 13.44 -9.55 -6.60
N SER A 292 12.29 -9.57 -5.92
CA SER A 292 10.97 -9.47 -6.56
C SER A 292 10.80 -8.16 -7.34
N VAL A 293 11.26 -7.03 -6.79
CA VAL A 293 11.22 -5.72 -7.49
C VAL A 293 12.19 -5.72 -8.67
N LEU A 294 13.40 -6.27 -8.51
CA LEU A 294 14.41 -6.35 -9.57
C LEU A 294 14.00 -7.27 -10.72
N ALA A 295 13.35 -8.40 -10.43
CA ALA A 295 12.87 -9.36 -11.42
C ALA A 295 11.82 -8.73 -12.35
N ASN A 296 11.01 -7.82 -11.83
CA ASN A 296 9.97 -7.11 -12.58
C ASN A 296 10.39 -5.69 -12.97
N LEU A 297 11.69 -5.37 -12.98
CA LEU A 297 12.16 -4.00 -13.13
C LEU A 297 11.57 -3.29 -14.37
N THR A 298 11.62 -3.94 -15.53
CA THR A 298 11.12 -3.36 -16.80
C THR A 298 9.99 -4.14 -17.46
N SER A 299 9.75 -5.41 -17.13
CA SER A 299 8.77 -6.26 -17.85
C SER A 299 7.39 -5.63 -17.97
N ASP A 300 6.87 -5.09 -16.87
CA ASP A 300 5.56 -4.44 -16.85
C ASP A 300 5.58 -3.08 -17.55
N LEU A 301 6.68 -2.36 -17.41
CA LEU A 301 6.89 -1.02 -18.00
C LEU A 301 6.98 -1.10 -19.52
N ASP A 302 7.72 -2.08 -20.04
CA ASP A 302 7.84 -2.37 -21.46
C ASP A 302 6.47 -2.73 -22.04
N GLY A 303 5.61 -3.43 -21.28
CA GLY A 303 4.22 -3.69 -21.66
C GLY A 303 3.38 -2.41 -21.81
N ILE A 304 3.60 -1.41 -20.96
CA ILE A 304 2.94 -0.09 -21.05
C ILE A 304 3.43 0.68 -22.27
N ALA A 305 4.75 0.75 -22.49
CA ALA A 305 5.35 1.41 -23.66
C ALA A 305 4.92 0.75 -24.99
N ASN A 306 4.90 -0.57 -25.06
CA ASN A 306 4.47 -1.29 -26.26
C ASN A 306 2.97 -1.09 -26.56
N ALA A 307 2.16 -0.77 -25.55
CA ALA A 307 0.75 -0.46 -25.76
C ALA A 307 0.54 0.91 -26.44
N THR A 308 1.44 1.88 -26.24
CA THR A 308 1.33 3.22 -26.87
C THR A 308 1.84 3.25 -28.30
N GLN A 309 2.79 2.38 -28.65
CA GLN A 309 3.33 2.28 -30.02
C GLN A 309 2.37 1.59 -31.00
N ARG A 310 1.20 1.14 -30.55
CA ARG A 310 0.19 0.60 -31.45
C ARG A 310 -0.32 1.72 -32.36
N ASP A 311 -0.43 1.39 -33.64
CA ASP A 311 -0.89 2.28 -34.70
C ASP A 311 -2.23 2.94 -34.28
N PRO A 312 -2.41 4.26 -34.44
CA PRO A 312 -3.69 4.94 -34.20
C PRO A 312 -4.91 4.22 -34.78
N ASP A 313 -4.75 3.53 -35.91
CA ASP A 313 -5.82 2.72 -36.54
C ASP A 313 -6.26 1.52 -35.67
N THR A 314 -5.46 1.17 -34.64
CA THR A 314 -5.76 0.12 -33.67
C THR A 314 -6.70 0.58 -32.55
N TYR A 315 -6.85 1.88 -32.28
CA TYR A 315 -7.73 2.37 -31.19
C TYR A 315 -9.22 2.12 -31.47
N LEU A 316 -9.60 2.01 -32.75
CA LEU A 316 -10.93 1.53 -33.17
C LEU A 316 -10.93 0.01 -33.47
N GLY A 317 -9.97 -0.71 -32.89
CA GLY A 317 -9.92 -2.18 -32.82
C GLY A 317 -9.11 -2.90 -33.91
N GLY A 318 -8.47 -2.17 -34.83
CA GLY A 318 -7.59 -2.70 -35.88
C GLY A 318 -8.22 -3.80 -36.77
N ASP A 319 -7.42 -4.40 -37.64
CA ASP A 319 -7.89 -5.45 -38.58
C ASP A 319 -8.01 -6.84 -37.93
N SER A 320 -7.78 -6.95 -36.61
CA SER A 320 -7.76 -8.23 -35.89
C SER A 320 -9.07 -9.04 -35.95
N SER A 321 -10.17 -8.38 -36.32
CA SER A 321 -11.51 -8.98 -36.46
C SER A 321 -12.03 -8.97 -37.90
N LEU A 322 -11.22 -8.58 -38.88
CA LEU A 322 -11.63 -8.48 -40.28
C LEU A 322 -12.13 -9.84 -40.80
N GLU A 323 -11.41 -10.92 -40.48
CA GLU A 323 -11.80 -12.29 -40.87
C GLU A 323 -13.17 -12.68 -40.29
N TRP A 324 -13.42 -12.34 -39.02
CA TRP A 324 -14.73 -12.58 -38.41
C TRP A 324 -15.81 -11.76 -39.12
N ALA A 325 -15.56 -10.48 -39.39
CA ALA A 325 -16.51 -9.60 -40.07
C ALA A 325 -16.82 -10.08 -41.49
N GLU A 326 -15.83 -10.53 -42.25
CA GLU A 326 -16.00 -11.12 -43.58
C GLU A 326 -16.84 -12.39 -43.55
N ARG A 327 -16.55 -13.32 -42.63
CA ARG A 327 -17.35 -14.54 -42.42
C ARG A 327 -18.79 -14.20 -42.03
N TYR A 328 -18.96 -13.20 -41.17
CA TYR A 328 -20.27 -12.79 -40.69
C TYR A 328 -21.11 -12.11 -41.78
N LEU A 329 -20.52 -11.18 -42.53
CA LEU A 329 -21.18 -10.49 -43.64
C LEU A 329 -21.46 -11.42 -44.83
N SER A 330 -20.57 -12.37 -45.12
CA SER A 330 -20.75 -13.36 -46.19
C SER A 330 -21.87 -14.37 -45.88
N ALA A 331 -22.15 -14.64 -44.61
CA ALA A 331 -23.23 -15.53 -44.20
C ALA A 331 -24.63 -15.03 -44.62
N ARG A 332 -24.83 -13.71 -44.82
CA ARG A 332 -26.07 -13.08 -45.31
C ARG A 332 -27.35 -13.62 -44.64
N GLN A 333 -28.06 -14.52 -45.33
CA GLN A 333 -29.34 -15.11 -44.91
C GLN A 333 -29.19 -16.44 -44.15
N ASN A 334 -27.98 -16.98 -44.03
CA ASN A 334 -27.73 -18.23 -43.31
C ASN A 334 -27.74 -17.97 -41.80
N ILE A 335 -28.94 -18.02 -41.22
CA ILE A 335 -29.19 -17.72 -39.80
C ILE A 335 -28.37 -18.60 -38.84
N PRO A 336 -28.29 -19.94 -39.04
CA PRO A 336 -27.46 -20.78 -38.18
C PRO A 336 -25.99 -20.36 -38.12
N ILE A 337 -25.40 -19.97 -39.25
CA ILE A 337 -24.00 -19.51 -39.29
C ILE A 337 -23.84 -18.19 -38.53
N ARG A 338 -24.74 -17.23 -38.71
CA ARG A 338 -24.69 -15.94 -37.99
C ARG A 338 -24.80 -16.12 -36.48
N GLN A 339 -25.71 -16.98 -36.02
CA GLN A 339 -25.84 -17.28 -34.59
C GLN A 339 -24.60 -17.97 -34.02
N ALA A 340 -23.97 -18.86 -34.79
CA ALA A 340 -22.71 -19.50 -34.39
C ALA A 340 -21.56 -18.49 -34.27
N LEU A 341 -21.45 -17.55 -35.21
CA LEU A 341 -20.45 -16.48 -35.19
C LEU A 341 -20.67 -15.47 -34.07
N LEU A 342 -21.92 -15.15 -33.73
CA LEU A 342 -22.23 -14.32 -32.55
C LEU A 342 -21.88 -15.06 -31.25
N ALA A 343 -22.14 -16.37 -31.18
CA ALA A 343 -21.76 -17.19 -30.03
C ALA A 343 -20.24 -17.33 -29.89
N GLU A 344 -19.48 -17.24 -30.98
CA GLU A 344 -18.02 -17.18 -30.97
C GLU A 344 -17.53 -15.93 -30.21
N LEU A 345 -18.13 -14.76 -30.49
CA LEU A 345 -17.83 -13.52 -29.77
C LEU A 345 -18.23 -13.55 -28.29
N THR A 346 -19.31 -14.24 -27.92
CA THR A 346 -19.67 -14.40 -26.50
C THR A 346 -18.63 -15.25 -25.75
N ARG A 347 -17.96 -16.20 -26.43
CA ARG A 347 -17.00 -17.11 -25.80
C ARG A 347 -15.57 -16.59 -25.81
N GLY A 348 -15.20 -15.76 -26.78
CA GLY A 348 -13.84 -15.25 -26.95
C GLY A 348 -13.65 -13.83 -26.38
N ARG A 349 -12.45 -13.53 -25.87
CA ARG A 349 -12.02 -12.16 -25.57
C ARG A 349 -11.33 -11.55 -26.80
N HIS A 350 -12.09 -11.33 -27.86
CA HIS A 350 -11.58 -10.69 -29.08
C HIS A 350 -11.73 -9.17 -29.01
N ASN A 351 -10.70 -8.42 -29.41
CA ASN A 351 -10.87 -6.99 -29.68
C ASN A 351 -11.65 -6.85 -31.00
N LEU A 352 -12.79 -6.16 -30.95
CA LEU A 352 -13.60 -5.90 -32.14
C LEU A 352 -13.02 -4.71 -32.88
N GLY A 353 -12.63 -4.95 -34.13
CA GLY A 353 -12.28 -3.91 -35.10
C GLY A 353 -13.51 -3.19 -35.64
N TYR A 354 -13.29 -2.03 -36.24
CA TYR A 354 -14.34 -1.13 -36.71
C TYR A 354 -15.37 -1.82 -37.62
N VAL A 355 -14.94 -2.64 -38.58
CA VAL A 355 -15.86 -3.36 -39.51
C VAL A 355 -16.73 -4.36 -38.75
N ALA A 356 -16.13 -5.12 -37.83
CA ALA A 356 -16.86 -6.09 -37.02
C ALA A 356 -17.85 -5.41 -36.09
N ALA A 357 -17.44 -4.30 -35.45
CA ALA A 357 -18.29 -3.48 -34.60
C ALA A 357 -19.47 -2.88 -35.37
N GLU A 358 -19.25 -2.31 -36.56
CA GLU A 358 -20.33 -1.75 -37.40
C GLU A 358 -21.32 -2.84 -37.84
N ALA A 359 -20.82 -4.00 -38.29
CA ALA A 359 -21.66 -5.13 -38.66
C ALA A 359 -22.50 -5.65 -37.48
N LEU A 360 -21.87 -5.78 -36.31
CA LEU A 360 -22.52 -6.24 -35.09
C LEU A 360 -23.59 -5.25 -34.60
N VAL A 361 -23.24 -3.97 -34.49
CA VAL A 361 -24.15 -2.91 -34.04
C VAL A 361 -25.33 -2.77 -35.00
N ARG A 362 -25.08 -2.83 -36.32
CA ARG A 362 -26.16 -2.82 -37.32
C ARG A 362 -27.16 -3.94 -37.10
N ASP A 363 -26.69 -5.15 -36.79
CA ASP A 363 -27.58 -6.29 -36.53
C ASP A 363 -28.25 -6.24 -35.15
N ALA A 364 -27.61 -5.64 -34.15
CA ALA A 364 -28.23 -5.41 -32.85
C ALA A 364 -29.46 -4.50 -32.94
N PHE A 365 -29.49 -3.55 -33.89
CA PHE A 365 -30.64 -2.65 -34.06
C PHE A 365 -31.58 -3.05 -35.21
N PHE A 366 -31.06 -3.54 -36.33
CA PHE A 366 -31.84 -3.80 -37.56
C PHE A 366 -31.88 -5.28 -37.96
N GLY A 367 -31.20 -6.16 -37.23
CA GLY A 367 -31.05 -7.57 -37.59
C GLY A 367 -32.38 -8.30 -37.73
N THR A 368 -32.43 -9.22 -38.68
CA THR A 368 -33.53 -10.18 -38.85
C THR A 368 -32.95 -11.58 -39.01
N PRO A 369 -33.57 -12.63 -38.42
CA PRO A 369 -34.77 -12.62 -37.57
C PRO A 369 -34.49 -12.07 -36.15
N VAL A 370 -35.55 -11.92 -35.34
CA VAL A 370 -35.49 -11.39 -33.96
C VAL A 370 -34.45 -12.11 -33.09
N ALA A 371 -34.27 -13.41 -33.28
CA ALA A 371 -33.28 -14.19 -32.54
C ALA A 371 -31.83 -13.73 -32.78
N VAL A 372 -31.48 -13.36 -34.02
CA VAL A 372 -30.14 -12.84 -34.34
C VAL A 372 -29.95 -11.46 -33.74
N ARG A 373 -31.00 -10.62 -33.79
CA ARG A 373 -30.98 -9.29 -33.18
C ARG A 373 -30.74 -9.37 -31.68
N ALA A 374 -31.52 -10.19 -30.96
CA ALA A 374 -31.39 -10.34 -29.52
C ALA A 374 -29.99 -10.80 -29.11
N GLN A 375 -29.43 -11.78 -29.84
CA GLN A 375 -28.07 -12.25 -29.58
C GLN A 375 -27.02 -11.18 -29.90
N ALA A 376 -27.18 -10.42 -30.98
CA ALA A 376 -26.28 -9.30 -31.30
C ALA A 376 -26.35 -8.19 -30.24
N GLN A 377 -27.52 -7.89 -29.69
CA GLN A 377 -27.69 -6.93 -28.59
C GLN A 377 -26.96 -7.37 -27.32
N GLU A 378 -27.01 -8.68 -27.00
CA GLU A 378 -26.26 -9.26 -25.88
C GLU A 378 -24.75 -9.10 -26.09
N VAL A 379 -24.24 -9.40 -27.29
CA VAL A 379 -22.83 -9.21 -27.62
C VAL A 379 -22.44 -7.73 -27.58
N VAL A 380 -23.25 -6.81 -28.13
CA VAL A 380 -22.99 -5.36 -28.01
C VAL A 380 -22.90 -4.92 -26.54
N ALA A 381 -23.78 -5.43 -25.67
CA ALA A 381 -23.73 -5.13 -24.25
C ALA A 381 -22.48 -5.68 -23.55
N LEU A 382 -22.01 -6.88 -23.96
CA LEU A 382 -20.76 -7.47 -23.48
C LEU A 382 -19.53 -6.63 -23.86
N TYR A 383 -19.58 -6.00 -25.03
CA TYR A 383 -18.52 -5.15 -25.59
C TYR A 383 -18.77 -3.65 -25.39
N SER A 384 -19.56 -3.27 -24.38
CA SER A 384 -19.89 -1.86 -24.07
C SER A 384 -18.67 -0.97 -23.83
N GLN A 385 -17.56 -1.55 -23.36
CA GLN A 385 -16.30 -0.84 -23.11
C GLN A 385 -15.41 -0.71 -24.36
N SER A 386 -15.84 -1.22 -25.52
CA SER A 386 -15.06 -1.14 -26.76
C SER A 386 -15.30 0.22 -27.46
N PRO A 387 -14.25 1.02 -27.74
CA PRO A 387 -14.37 2.26 -28.49
C PRO A 387 -15.02 2.06 -29.87
N ALA A 388 -14.72 0.93 -30.52
CA ALA A 388 -15.26 0.58 -31.84
C ALA A 388 -16.79 0.42 -31.80
N ILE A 389 -17.33 -0.20 -30.75
CA ILE A 389 -18.77 -0.35 -30.55
C ILE A 389 -19.43 1.01 -30.28
N THR A 390 -18.87 1.80 -29.37
CA THR A 390 -19.38 3.14 -29.06
C THR A 390 -19.40 4.02 -30.31
N ASN A 391 -18.33 4.00 -31.13
CA ASN A 391 -18.26 4.73 -32.39
C ASN A 391 -19.28 4.22 -33.42
N ALA A 392 -19.42 2.91 -33.60
CA ALA A 392 -20.41 2.33 -34.51
C ALA A 392 -21.85 2.69 -34.12
N VAL A 393 -22.18 2.72 -32.83
CA VAL A 393 -23.49 3.19 -32.34
C VAL A 393 -23.67 4.67 -32.63
N LEU A 394 -22.64 5.50 -32.39
CA LEU A 394 -22.66 6.93 -32.66
C LEU A 394 -22.89 7.25 -34.14
N GLU A 395 -22.26 6.50 -35.06
CA GLU A 395 -22.44 6.64 -36.51
C GLU A 395 -23.84 6.22 -36.98
N LEU A 396 -24.38 5.14 -36.41
CA LEU A 396 -25.71 4.64 -36.74
C LEU A 396 -26.84 5.42 -36.05
N LEU A 397 -26.54 6.21 -35.02
CA LEU A 397 -27.50 6.94 -34.18
C LEU A 397 -28.61 7.68 -34.96
N PRO A 398 -28.32 8.41 -36.07
CA PRO A 398 -29.37 9.13 -36.82
C PRO A 398 -30.41 8.21 -37.45
N ARG A 399 -30.08 6.92 -37.65
CA ARG A 399 -30.94 5.92 -38.28
C ARG A 399 -31.63 5.00 -37.27
N LEU A 400 -31.20 5.00 -36.00
CA LEU A 400 -31.71 4.08 -35.00
C LEU A 400 -33.21 4.30 -34.73
N PRO A 401 -33.99 3.23 -34.54
CA PRO A 401 -35.40 3.36 -34.16
C PRO A 401 -35.50 3.96 -32.75
N LYS A 402 -36.37 4.96 -32.58
CA LYS A 402 -36.66 5.58 -31.28
C LYS A 402 -37.62 4.69 -30.47
N VAL A 403 -37.10 3.58 -29.96
CA VAL A 403 -37.81 2.62 -29.11
C VAL A 403 -37.05 2.38 -27.82
N GLU A 404 -37.75 1.93 -26.78
CA GLU A 404 -37.20 1.74 -25.42
C GLU A 404 -35.98 0.80 -25.41
N GLN A 405 -36.05 -0.30 -26.16
CA GLN A 405 -34.93 -1.24 -26.33
C GLN A 405 -33.65 -0.58 -26.88
N THR A 406 -33.78 0.43 -27.74
CA THR A 406 -32.62 1.19 -28.25
C THR A 406 -32.00 2.02 -27.14
N SER A 407 -32.83 2.71 -26.33
CA SER A 407 -32.35 3.46 -25.17
C SER A 407 -31.63 2.55 -24.19
N GLU A 408 -32.19 1.39 -23.85
CA GLU A 408 -31.58 0.46 -22.89
C GLU A 408 -30.17 0.02 -23.30
N ILE A 409 -29.93 -0.18 -24.60
CA ILE A 409 -28.59 -0.56 -25.11
C ILE A 409 -27.63 0.62 -24.99
N ILE A 410 -28.06 1.82 -25.38
CA ILE A 410 -27.22 3.02 -25.29
C ILE A 410 -26.94 3.36 -23.82
N ASP A 411 -27.90 3.16 -22.92
CA ASP A 411 -27.75 3.35 -21.48
C ASP A 411 -26.68 2.41 -20.91
N ARG A 412 -26.66 1.15 -21.35
CA ARG A 412 -25.61 0.18 -20.95
C ARG A 412 -24.23 0.54 -21.49
N ILE A 413 -24.15 1.06 -22.72
CA ILE A 413 -22.87 1.48 -23.32
C ILE A 413 -22.31 2.71 -22.61
N THR A 414 -23.17 3.69 -22.34
CA THR A 414 -22.78 4.98 -21.75
C THR A 414 -22.79 4.99 -20.23
N ASN A 415 -23.29 3.92 -19.60
CA ASN A 415 -23.54 3.82 -18.16
C ASN A 415 -24.32 5.03 -17.61
N SER A 416 -25.29 5.53 -18.39
CA SER A 416 -26.05 6.75 -18.11
C SER A 416 -27.49 6.56 -18.58
N TYR A 417 -28.47 7.04 -17.81
CA TYR A 417 -29.87 6.98 -18.21
C TYR A 417 -30.21 8.03 -19.27
N LEU A 418 -30.84 7.61 -20.37
CA LEU A 418 -31.41 8.49 -21.37
C LEU A 418 -32.89 8.81 -21.09
N PRO A 419 -33.41 9.95 -21.58
CA PRO A 419 -34.84 10.24 -21.49
C PRO A 419 -35.66 9.24 -22.32
N ALA A 420 -36.98 9.30 -22.21
CA ALA A 420 -37.87 8.45 -23.02
C ALA A 420 -37.62 8.69 -24.53
N PRO A 421 -37.70 7.66 -25.41
CA PRO A 421 -37.45 7.82 -26.86
C PRO A 421 -38.38 8.82 -27.57
N THR A 422 -39.55 9.10 -27.00
CA THR A 422 -40.51 10.10 -27.48
C THR A 422 -40.09 11.54 -27.18
N ASP A 423 -39.13 11.74 -26.29
CA ASP A 423 -38.62 13.05 -25.92
C ASP A 423 -37.86 13.68 -27.10
N PRO A 424 -38.18 14.94 -27.50
CA PRO A 424 -37.43 15.67 -28.52
C PRO A 424 -35.91 15.75 -28.25
N GLN A 425 -35.49 15.74 -26.99
CA GLN A 425 -34.08 15.83 -26.57
C GLN A 425 -33.33 14.50 -26.61
N TRP A 426 -34.02 13.37 -26.77
CA TRP A 426 -33.42 12.03 -26.71
C TRP A 426 -32.19 11.88 -27.60
N MET A 427 -32.29 12.34 -28.85
CA MET A 427 -31.21 12.20 -29.83
C MET A 427 -29.99 13.06 -29.49
N VAL A 428 -30.21 14.26 -28.94
CA VAL A 428 -29.14 15.18 -28.54
C VAL A 428 -28.38 14.60 -27.36
N LEU A 429 -29.10 14.13 -26.33
CA LEU A 429 -28.49 13.55 -25.13
C LEU A 429 -27.80 12.21 -25.45
N ALA A 430 -28.42 11.33 -26.24
CA ALA A 430 -27.79 10.07 -26.67
C ALA A 430 -26.46 10.32 -27.40
N ARG A 431 -26.45 11.30 -28.33
CA ARG A 431 -25.23 11.68 -29.05
C ARG A 431 -24.16 12.23 -28.10
N GLN A 432 -24.55 13.13 -27.20
CA GLN A 432 -23.64 13.72 -26.23
C GLN A 432 -22.99 12.63 -25.36
N ARG A 433 -23.80 11.73 -24.79
CA ARG A 433 -23.30 10.65 -23.93
C ARG A 433 -22.38 9.68 -24.67
N LEU A 434 -22.73 9.28 -25.89
CA LEU A 434 -21.87 8.41 -26.70
C LEU A 434 -20.53 9.10 -27.04
N VAL A 435 -20.52 10.41 -27.33
CA VAL A 435 -19.29 11.17 -27.54
C VAL A 435 -18.47 11.27 -26.26
N GLU A 436 -19.08 11.59 -25.12
CA GLU A 436 -18.41 11.63 -23.81
C GLU A 436 -17.79 10.28 -23.46
N THR A 437 -18.54 9.19 -23.61
CA THR A 437 -18.06 7.82 -23.38
C THR A 437 -16.93 7.45 -24.33
N LEU A 438 -17.06 7.74 -25.64
CA LEU A 438 -16.01 7.46 -26.61
C LEU A 438 -14.74 8.25 -26.30
N LEU A 439 -14.85 9.53 -25.97
CA LEU A 439 -13.70 10.34 -25.57
C LEU A 439 -13.06 9.81 -24.29
N SER A 440 -13.84 9.36 -23.31
CA SER A 440 -13.34 8.74 -22.09
C SER A 440 -12.63 7.40 -22.35
N GLN A 441 -13.15 6.58 -23.26
CA GLN A 441 -12.55 5.31 -23.65
C GLN A 441 -11.24 5.56 -24.43
N LEU A 442 -11.25 6.49 -25.38
CA LEU A 442 -10.07 6.87 -26.16
C LEU A 442 -9.02 7.60 -25.30
N SER A 443 -9.40 8.38 -24.30
CA SER A 443 -8.44 8.96 -23.34
C SER A 443 -7.82 7.90 -22.43
N GLY A 444 -8.55 6.81 -22.20
CA GLY A 444 -8.06 5.61 -21.50
C GLY A 444 -7.18 4.71 -22.37
N GLU A 445 -6.93 5.08 -23.62
CA GLU A 445 -5.98 4.44 -24.54
C GLU A 445 -4.89 5.43 -25.00
N GLY A 446 -3.76 4.90 -25.50
CA GLY A 446 -2.65 5.71 -26.02
C GLY A 446 -1.75 6.37 -24.97
N GLU A 447 -1.16 7.52 -25.31
CA GLU A 447 -0.12 8.17 -24.51
C GLU A 447 -0.63 8.57 -23.12
N GLY A 448 -1.83 9.16 -23.01
CA GLY A 448 -2.41 9.55 -21.72
C GLY A 448 -2.63 8.37 -20.77
N ALA A 449 -3.16 7.27 -21.29
CA ALA A 449 -3.34 6.04 -20.52
C ALA A 449 -2.03 5.43 -20.04
N ALA A 450 -0.98 5.53 -20.85
CA ALA A 450 0.35 5.11 -20.43
C ALA A 450 0.92 6.04 -19.36
N VAL A 451 0.72 7.35 -19.49
CA VAL A 451 1.07 8.31 -18.43
C VAL A 451 0.40 7.91 -17.12
N ASP A 452 -0.90 7.65 -17.11
CA ASP A 452 -1.64 7.25 -15.90
C ASP A 452 -1.10 5.94 -15.30
N LYS A 453 -0.77 4.95 -16.14
CA LYS A 453 -0.17 3.69 -15.69
C LYS A 453 1.23 3.91 -15.10
N TYR A 454 2.07 4.74 -15.70
CA TYR A 454 3.38 5.05 -15.14
C TYR A 454 3.29 5.84 -13.84
N VAL A 455 2.33 6.77 -13.72
CA VAL A 455 2.06 7.48 -12.46
C VAL A 455 1.64 6.48 -11.37
N LEU A 456 0.80 5.49 -11.71
CA LEU A 456 0.45 4.41 -10.79
C LEU A 456 1.67 3.58 -10.37
N GLU A 457 2.55 3.23 -11.29
CA GLU A 457 3.78 2.49 -10.97
C GLU A 457 4.77 3.30 -10.13
N LEU A 458 4.85 4.61 -10.35
CA LEU A 458 5.59 5.52 -9.48
C LEU A 458 4.97 5.56 -8.07
N ALA A 459 3.65 5.71 -7.95
CA ALA A 459 2.96 5.72 -6.65
C ALA A 459 3.24 4.44 -5.85
N LYS A 460 3.09 3.26 -6.49
CA LYS A 460 3.45 1.97 -5.89
C LYS A 460 4.90 1.94 -5.42
N SER A 461 5.84 2.41 -6.24
CA SER A 461 7.26 2.46 -5.90
C SER A 461 7.55 3.34 -4.69
N TYR A 462 6.94 4.52 -4.61
CA TYR A 462 7.07 5.42 -3.47
C TYR A 462 6.47 4.83 -2.19
N SER A 463 5.34 4.14 -2.30
CA SER A 463 4.72 3.40 -1.19
C SER A 463 5.63 2.26 -0.69
N MET A 464 6.24 1.49 -1.60
CA MET A 464 7.26 0.48 -1.25
C MET A 464 8.47 1.09 -0.54
N ARG A 465 8.91 2.28 -0.94
CA ARG A 465 10.00 3.00 -0.25
C ARG A 465 9.61 3.47 1.16
N LEU A 466 8.33 3.63 1.46
CA LEU A 466 7.86 3.87 2.81
C LEU A 466 7.77 2.58 3.64
N GLY A 467 8.01 1.42 3.02
CA GLY A 467 7.82 0.10 3.66
C GLY A 467 6.36 -0.33 3.70
N HIS A 468 5.47 0.37 2.99
CA HIS A 468 4.07 -0.05 2.86
C HIS A 468 3.96 -1.18 1.83
N SER A 469 3.03 -2.10 2.06
CA SER A 469 2.65 -3.07 1.03
C SER A 469 1.89 -2.35 -0.08
N PRO A 470 2.25 -2.55 -1.36
CA PRO A 470 1.59 -1.85 -2.46
C PRO A 470 0.10 -2.25 -2.53
N ALA A 471 -0.78 -1.26 -2.41
CA ALA A 471 -2.22 -1.49 -2.56
C ALA A 471 -2.56 -1.92 -3.99
N SER A 472 -3.48 -2.88 -4.14
CA SER A 472 -3.91 -3.34 -5.46
C SER A 472 -4.72 -2.28 -6.23
N VAL A 473 -5.35 -1.35 -5.51
CA VAL A 473 -6.15 -0.25 -6.09
C VAL A 473 -5.80 1.04 -5.36
N ILE A 474 -5.33 2.04 -6.10
CA ILE A 474 -5.07 3.40 -5.60
C ILE A 474 -6.08 4.32 -6.30
N PRO A 475 -7.08 4.86 -5.58
CA PRO A 475 -8.14 5.67 -6.19
C PRO A 475 -7.63 6.93 -6.89
N ASP A 476 -6.62 7.59 -6.30
CA ASP A 476 -5.95 8.77 -6.87
C ASP A 476 -4.42 8.60 -6.78
N PRO A 477 -3.79 8.00 -7.80
CA PRO A 477 -2.36 7.74 -7.80
C PRO A 477 -1.50 9.01 -7.74
N ALA A 478 -1.97 10.14 -8.27
CA ALA A 478 -1.20 11.37 -8.28
C ALA A 478 -1.16 12.02 -6.89
N ALA A 479 -2.29 12.03 -6.18
CA ALA A 479 -2.35 12.51 -4.80
C ALA A 479 -1.54 11.62 -3.84
N ASP A 480 -1.67 10.29 -3.98
CA ASP A 480 -0.91 9.31 -3.19
C ASP A 480 0.60 9.44 -3.40
N LEU A 481 1.02 9.65 -4.66
CA LEU A 481 2.41 9.90 -5.01
C LEU A 481 2.93 11.19 -4.36
N ALA A 482 2.17 12.28 -4.40
CA ALA A 482 2.53 13.56 -3.78
C ALA A 482 2.60 13.50 -2.24
N GLN A 483 1.74 12.70 -1.61
CA GLN A 483 1.80 12.44 -0.19
C GLN A 483 3.03 11.59 0.17
N SER A 484 3.24 10.49 -0.54
CA SER A 484 4.31 9.53 -0.27
C SER A 484 5.70 10.16 -0.39
N VAL A 485 5.92 11.05 -1.37
CA VAL A 485 7.19 11.79 -1.49
C VAL A 485 7.43 12.73 -0.31
N GLY A 486 6.37 13.37 0.21
CA GLY A 486 6.46 14.25 1.37
C GLY A 486 6.80 13.48 2.65
N GLU A 487 6.22 12.31 2.84
CA GLU A 487 6.55 11.42 3.97
C GLU A 487 7.99 10.89 3.87
N LEU A 488 8.44 10.50 2.67
CA LEU A 488 9.84 10.10 2.46
C LEU A 488 10.81 11.24 2.75
N TYR A 489 10.48 12.47 2.34
CA TYR A 489 11.30 13.64 2.65
C TYR A 489 11.48 13.78 4.16
N LEU A 490 10.40 13.70 4.93
CA LEU A 490 10.44 13.81 6.40
C LEU A 490 11.32 12.72 7.02
N ARG A 491 11.25 11.48 6.52
CA ARG A 491 12.10 10.38 7.01
C ARG A 491 13.58 10.65 6.75
N TRP A 492 13.94 11.08 5.54
CA TRP A 492 15.34 11.41 5.23
C TRP A 492 15.85 12.65 5.97
N GLU A 493 14.99 13.63 6.19
CA GLU A 493 15.28 14.78 7.02
C GLU A 493 15.56 14.38 8.47
N GLN A 494 14.70 13.55 9.07
CA GLN A 494 14.89 13.03 10.42
C GLN A 494 16.16 12.18 10.53
N ALA A 495 16.44 11.34 9.52
CA ALA A 495 17.68 10.58 9.43
C ALA A 495 18.90 11.52 9.40
N ALA A 496 18.87 12.60 8.63
CA ALA A 496 19.94 13.59 8.62
C ALA A 496 20.09 14.33 9.97
N GLU A 497 18.97 14.72 10.61
CA GLU A 497 18.96 15.39 11.91
C GLU A 497 19.55 14.53 13.03
N SER A 498 19.21 13.25 13.08
CA SER A 498 19.72 12.31 14.10
C SER A 498 21.25 12.20 14.11
N ARG A 499 21.92 12.65 13.04
CA ARG A 499 23.37 12.63 12.86
C ARG A 499 23.97 14.04 12.78
N ALA A 500 23.19 15.09 13.05
CA ALA A 500 23.58 16.48 12.88
C ALA A 500 24.40 17.06 14.06
N ASP A 501 25.36 16.29 14.59
CA ASP A 501 26.33 16.79 15.59
C ASP A 501 27.27 17.85 14.99
N ASN A 502 27.29 17.96 13.66
CA ASN A 502 28.06 18.95 12.91
C ASN A 502 27.18 20.15 12.51
N VAL A 503 27.59 21.34 12.97
CA VAL A 503 26.95 22.64 12.64
C VAL A 503 26.74 22.84 11.13
N ALA A 504 27.63 22.31 10.28
CA ALA A 504 27.51 22.42 8.83
C ALA A 504 26.28 21.66 8.30
N ILE A 505 25.98 20.47 8.83
CA ILE A 505 24.83 19.65 8.44
C ILE A 505 23.53 20.35 8.87
N SER A 506 23.48 20.86 10.11
CA SER A 506 22.31 21.60 10.62
C SER A 506 21.99 22.82 9.75
N SER A 507 23.01 23.57 9.30
CA SER A 507 22.83 24.70 8.39
C SER A 507 22.33 24.26 7.00
N LYS A 508 22.85 23.15 6.45
CA LYS A 508 22.36 22.58 5.19
C LYS A 508 20.88 22.18 5.28
N LEU A 509 20.46 21.56 6.38
CA LEU A 509 19.07 21.17 6.62
C LEU A 509 18.14 22.38 6.76
N GLU A 510 18.55 23.41 7.50
CA GLU A 510 17.76 24.65 7.61
C GLU A 510 17.56 25.32 6.23
N ASN A 511 18.61 25.37 5.43
CA ASN A 511 18.54 25.89 4.06
C ASN A 511 17.66 25.02 3.15
N LEU A 512 17.71 23.69 3.31
CA LEU A 512 16.84 22.77 2.59
C LEU A 512 15.36 23.02 2.94
N ARG A 513 15.00 23.13 4.22
CA ARG A 513 13.64 23.45 4.68
C ARG A 513 13.10 24.72 4.02
N LYS A 514 13.88 25.80 4.05
CA LYS A 514 13.52 27.09 3.44
C LYS A 514 13.28 26.95 1.94
N ARG A 515 14.18 26.24 1.24
CA ARG A 515 14.03 25.98 -0.21
C ARG A 515 12.82 25.12 -0.52
N ARG A 516 12.57 24.06 0.26
CA ARG A 516 11.41 23.18 0.11
C ARG A 516 10.09 23.96 0.21
N VAL A 517 9.93 24.77 1.26
CA VAL A 517 8.74 25.62 1.43
C VAL A 517 8.57 26.53 0.20
N GLY A 518 9.63 27.21 -0.24
CA GLY A 518 9.58 28.07 -1.42
C GLY A 518 9.17 27.33 -2.70
N ARG A 519 9.69 26.12 -2.95
CA ARG A 519 9.32 25.31 -4.12
C ARG A 519 7.87 24.86 -4.08
N ILE A 520 7.39 24.38 -2.92
CA ILE A 520 6.00 23.94 -2.74
C ILE A 520 5.03 25.10 -2.93
N THR A 521 5.34 26.29 -2.42
CA THR A 521 4.50 27.49 -2.58
C THR A 521 4.36 27.94 -4.04
N LEU A 522 5.40 27.72 -4.85
CA LEU A 522 5.40 28.08 -6.28
C LEU A 522 4.82 26.99 -7.18
N ALA A 523 4.64 25.78 -6.66
CA ALA A 523 4.13 24.65 -7.42
C ALA A 523 2.60 24.73 -7.55
N ASP A 524 2.11 24.84 -8.77
CA ASP A 524 0.68 24.82 -9.08
C ASP A 524 0.26 23.45 -9.60
N GLY A 525 -0.73 22.83 -8.93
CA GLY A 525 -1.20 21.48 -9.23
C GLY A 525 -0.36 20.34 -8.62
N VAL A 526 -0.92 19.12 -8.69
CA VAL A 526 -0.39 17.93 -8.00
C VAL A 526 0.96 17.49 -8.58
N ILE A 527 1.13 17.53 -9.90
CA ILE A 527 2.37 17.09 -10.57
C ILE A 527 3.53 18.05 -10.27
N ALA A 528 3.29 19.36 -10.32
CA ALA A 528 4.32 20.35 -9.97
C ALA A 528 4.72 20.24 -8.49
N ARG A 529 3.74 19.99 -7.61
CA ARG A 529 3.99 19.77 -6.19
C ARG A 529 4.80 18.51 -5.95
N PHE A 530 4.46 17.41 -6.62
CA PHE A 530 5.26 16.18 -6.58
C PHE A 530 6.70 16.43 -7.00
N ALA A 531 6.94 17.05 -8.16
CA ALA A 531 8.29 17.33 -8.65
C ALA A 531 9.09 18.24 -7.68
N ALA A 532 8.43 19.25 -7.08
CA ALA A 532 9.04 20.11 -6.07
C ALA A 532 9.46 19.36 -4.79
N GLU A 533 8.60 18.44 -4.32
CA GLU A 533 8.87 17.57 -3.17
C GLU A 533 9.99 16.58 -3.48
N GLN A 534 9.96 15.98 -4.68
CA GLN A 534 10.95 14.99 -5.12
C GLN A 534 12.37 15.54 -5.11
N VAL A 535 12.57 16.79 -5.57
CA VAL A 535 13.87 17.47 -5.49
C VAL A 535 14.32 17.61 -4.04
N SER A 536 13.40 17.99 -3.16
CA SER A 536 13.70 18.21 -1.74
C SER A 536 14.02 16.88 -1.03
N LEU A 537 13.34 15.79 -1.41
CA LEU A 537 13.63 14.42 -0.98
C LEU A 537 15.07 14.01 -1.35
N VAL A 538 15.47 14.18 -2.60
CA VAL A 538 16.82 13.78 -3.05
C VAL A 538 17.92 14.62 -2.40
N GLU A 539 17.66 15.92 -2.18
CA GLU A 539 18.59 16.76 -1.39
C GLU A 539 18.68 16.31 0.08
N ALA A 540 17.57 15.94 0.73
CA ALA A 540 17.57 15.40 2.10
C ALA A 540 18.34 14.08 2.17
N MET A 541 18.11 13.19 1.20
CA MET A 541 18.83 11.93 1.05
C MET A 541 20.34 12.16 0.89
N GLY A 542 20.76 13.13 0.08
CA GLY A 542 22.17 13.49 -0.08
C GLY A 542 22.81 13.95 1.23
N ILE A 543 22.13 14.80 2.02
CA ILE A 543 22.63 15.27 3.32
C ILE A 543 22.73 14.12 4.32
N ALA A 544 21.74 13.22 4.36
CA ALA A 544 21.77 12.04 5.22
C ALA A 544 22.93 11.10 4.86
N ILE A 545 23.18 10.87 3.57
CA ILE A 545 24.30 10.02 3.13
C ILE A 545 25.65 10.71 3.37
N GLU A 546 25.73 12.04 3.25
CA GLU A 546 26.93 12.80 3.57
C GLU A 546 27.26 12.70 5.07
N SER A 547 26.25 12.72 5.94
CA SER A 547 26.46 12.56 7.39
C SER A 547 26.91 11.14 7.75
N GLU A 548 26.44 10.14 7.03
CA GLU A 548 26.92 8.75 7.15
C GLU A 548 28.32 8.56 6.56
N ARG A 549 28.65 9.28 5.48
CA ARG A 549 29.92 9.14 4.72
C ARG A 549 30.53 10.48 4.35
N PRO A 550 31.21 11.15 5.31
CA PRO A 550 31.84 12.45 5.05
C PRO A 550 32.87 12.43 3.91
N ASN A 551 33.54 11.30 3.70
CA ASN A 551 34.52 11.12 2.62
C ASN A 551 33.90 11.16 1.21
N ALA A 552 32.58 10.95 1.09
CA ALA A 552 31.86 11.00 -0.18
C ALA A 552 31.23 12.38 -0.45
N ALA A 553 31.43 13.38 0.42
CA ALA A 553 30.76 14.68 0.35
C ALA A 553 30.91 15.38 -1.02
N SER A 554 32.11 15.39 -1.59
CA SER A 554 32.34 16.02 -2.91
C SER A 554 31.63 15.30 -4.06
N GLN A 555 31.49 13.97 -3.96
CA GLN A 555 30.79 13.18 -4.97
C GLN A 555 29.27 13.42 -4.88
N ILE A 556 28.73 13.47 -3.65
CA ILE A 556 27.32 13.78 -3.39
C ILE A 556 26.98 15.20 -3.89
N GLU A 557 27.83 16.19 -3.59
CA GLU A 557 27.68 17.56 -4.07
C GLU A 557 27.66 17.61 -5.61
N SER A 558 28.59 16.91 -6.28
CA SER A 558 28.63 16.82 -7.74
C SER A 558 27.34 16.22 -8.33
N ILE A 559 26.75 15.20 -7.70
CA ILE A 559 25.48 14.61 -8.14
C ILE A 559 24.33 15.62 -8.00
N LEU A 560 24.23 16.31 -6.86
CA LEU A 560 23.16 17.28 -6.61
C LEU A 560 23.27 18.52 -7.51
N GLU A 561 24.48 19.00 -7.79
CA GLU A 561 24.74 20.09 -8.73
C GLU A 561 24.41 19.70 -10.18
N GLY A 562 24.79 18.48 -10.59
CA GLY A 562 24.43 17.89 -11.88
C GLY A 562 22.91 17.82 -12.04
N MET A 563 22.22 17.21 -11.07
CA MET A 563 20.76 17.15 -11.03
C MET A 563 20.13 18.54 -11.16
N ALA A 564 20.63 19.55 -10.43
CA ALA A 564 20.10 20.90 -10.47
C ALA A 564 20.33 21.60 -11.82
N THR A 565 21.45 21.30 -12.50
CA THR A 565 21.80 21.85 -13.81
C THR A 565 20.96 21.21 -14.90
N ASP A 566 20.91 19.88 -14.94
CA ASP A 566 20.16 19.11 -15.94
C ASP A 566 18.66 19.41 -15.83
N ARG A 567 18.12 19.52 -14.60
CA ARG A 567 16.71 19.87 -14.39
C ARG A 567 16.34 21.25 -14.96
N ARG A 568 17.26 22.22 -14.94
CA ARG A 568 17.03 23.54 -15.55
C ARG A 568 17.09 23.49 -17.09
N ALA A 569 17.82 22.53 -17.64
CA ALA A 569 17.93 22.31 -19.08
C ALA A 569 16.80 21.43 -19.64
N ALA A 570 16.10 20.69 -18.77
CA ALA A 570 14.99 19.82 -19.16
C ALA A 570 13.88 20.57 -19.91
N SER A 571 13.40 19.96 -20.98
CA SER A 571 12.38 20.49 -21.88
C SER A 571 10.97 20.46 -21.27
N ASN A 572 10.71 19.53 -20.36
CA ASN A 572 9.41 19.31 -19.75
C ASN A 572 9.54 18.73 -18.32
N ILE A 573 8.43 18.73 -17.56
CA ILE A 573 8.44 18.28 -16.15
C ILE A 573 8.68 16.77 -15.99
N ILE A 574 8.34 15.96 -16.98
CA ILE A 574 8.56 14.52 -16.92
C ILE A 574 10.05 14.19 -17.02
N GLU A 575 10.77 14.87 -17.92
CA GLU A 575 12.23 14.79 -18.00
C GLU A 575 12.88 15.24 -16.68
N GLN A 576 12.33 16.26 -16.01
CA GLN A 576 12.79 16.66 -14.67
C GLN A 576 12.61 15.54 -13.63
N ILE A 577 11.49 14.81 -13.66
CA ILE A 577 11.23 13.68 -12.76
C ILE A 577 12.26 12.56 -13.00
N GLU A 578 12.56 12.23 -14.27
CA GLU A 578 13.59 11.25 -14.60
C GLU A 578 14.97 11.67 -14.05
N ILE A 579 15.37 12.93 -14.25
CA ILE A 579 16.65 13.47 -13.77
C ILE A 579 16.78 13.32 -12.25
N VAL A 580 15.71 13.61 -11.51
CA VAL A 580 15.70 13.50 -10.05
C VAL A 580 15.78 12.04 -9.60
N GLU A 581 15.05 11.12 -10.24
CA GLU A 581 15.17 9.67 -9.94
C GLU A 581 16.57 9.13 -10.26
N THR A 582 17.22 9.68 -11.29
CA THR A 582 18.61 9.31 -11.64
C THR A 582 19.56 9.68 -10.52
N ALA A 583 19.46 10.91 -10.00
CA ALA A 583 20.25 11.36 -8.87
C ALA A 583 19.97 10.52 -7.61
N ALA A 584 18.72 10.17 -7.33
CA ALA A 584 18.36 9.28 -6.22
C ALA A 584 19.07 7.92 -6.30
N VAL A 585 19.07 7.29 -7.49
CA VAL A 585 19.74 6.01 -7.73
C VAL A 585 21.26 6.13 -7.57
N MET A 586 21.88 7.21 -8.06
CA MET A 586 23.32 7.44 -7.89
C MET A 586 23.69 7.65 -6.40
N LEU A 587 22.84 8.33 -5.62
CA LEU A 587 23.04 8.45 -4.17
C LEU A 587 22.92 7.08 -3.47
N TRP A 588 21.98 6.23 -3.89
CA TRP A 588 21.91 4.86 -3.40
C TRP A 588 23.17 4.05 -3.72
N GLN A 589 23.79 4.23 -4.89
CA GLN A 589 25.06 3.57 -5.21
C GLN A 589 26.16 4.00 -4.22
N ILE A 590 26.24 5.29 -3.90
CA ILE A 590 27.18 5.79 -2.89
C ILE A 590 26.89 5.16 -1.54
N ARG A 591 25.62 5.04 -1.12
CA ARG A 591 25.22 4.50 0.20
C ARG A 591 25.42 2.98 0.30
N LEU A 592 25.19 2.22 -0.76
CA LEU A 592 25.38 0.76 -0.75
C LEU A 592 26.84 0.32 -0.92
N ALA A 593 27.66 1.03 -1.72
CA ALA A 593 29.02 0.59 -2.05
C ALA A 593 30.00 0.49 -0.86
N GLY A 594 29.92 1.40 0.11
CA GLY A 594 30.81 1.41 1.28
C GLY A 594 30.45 0.39 2.38
N GLY A 595 29.59 -0.59 2.10
CA GLY A 595 29.42 -1.76 2.97
C GLY A 595 30.49 -2.84 2.75
N GLU A 596 31.33 -2.70 1.72
CA GLU A 596 32.34 -3.69 1.33
C GLU A 596 33.76 -3.41 1.89
N SER A 597 33.91 -2.43 2.79
CA SER A 597 35.17 -2.13 3.49
C SER A 597 35.22 -2.74 4.87
#